data_AF-A0A1S4D2C8-F1
#
_entry.id   AF-A0A1S4D2C8-F1
#
_cell.length_a   1.000
_cell.length_b   1.000
_cell.length_c   1.000
_cell.angle_alpha   90.00
_cell.angle_beta   90.00
_cell.angle_gamma   90.00
#
_symmetry.space_group_name_H-M   'P 1'
#
loop_
_entity.id
_entity.type
_entity.pdbx_description
1 polymer ?
#
loop_
_entity_poly.entity_id
_entity_poly.type
_entity_poly.pdbx_seq_one_letter_code
_entity_poly.pdbx_strand_id
1 'polypeptide(L)'
;MVDRSLEAREVVIQLLKFHIAGAQQRMKDMANKHITDRYFEVGDWIYLKLQPYIKISVAIRPFNKLAAKYFGPYLIVERIGDVTYRLLLPIDVLIHPTLHVSQLKRCLEVPTTINHPPFLHLSSPYCSLPESILERRMVKKHNKVVCWVLVK
;
A
#
# COMPACT_ATOMS: atom_id res chain seq x y z
N MET A 1 23.83 26.59 45.18
CA MET A 1 24.02 27.07 43.78
C MET A 1 23.65 26.01 42.73
N VAL A 2 23.81 24.71 43.03
CA VAL A 2 23.49 23.60 42.10
C VAL A 2 21.98 23.33 41.98
N ASP A 3 21.18 23.52 43.02
CA ASP A 3 19.73 23.23 42.97
C ASP A 3 18.97 24.14 42.00
N ARG A 4 19.36 25.42 41.93
CA ARG A 4 18.71 26.41 41.03
C ARG A 4 18.92 26.09 39.54
N SER A 5 20.05 25.47 39.18
CA SER A 5 20.31 25.07 37.80
C SER A 5 19.62 23.75 37.44
N LEU A 6 19.40 22.87 38.41
CA LEU A 6 18.59 21.66 38.25
C LEU A 6 17.10 22.00 38.07
N GLU A 7 16.55 22.91 38.87
CA GLU A 7 15.18 23.40 38.73
C GLU A 7 14.93 24.05 37.36
N ALA A 8 15.85 24.91 36.92
CA ALA A 8 15.75 25.55 35.60
C ALA A 8 15.79 24.52 34.46
N ARG A 9 16.62 23.47 34.58
CA ARG A 9 16.68 22.38 33.60
C ARG A 9 15.38 21.57 33.58
N GLU A 10 14.80 21.29 34.74
CA GLU A 10 13.53 20.57 34.87
C GLU A 10 12.40 21.32 34.15
N VAL A 11 12.31 22.64 34.37
CA VAL A 11 11.34 23.53 33.71
C VAL A 11 11.51 23.50 32.19
N VAL A 12 12.74 23.58 31.69
CA VAL A 12 13.02 23.52 30.24
C VAL A 12 12.63 22.16 29.65
N ILE A 13 12.90 21.05 30.36
CA ILE A 13 12.52 19.70 29.91
C ILE A 13 11.00 19.56 29.86
N GLN A 14 10.28 20.04 30.86
CA GLN A 14 8.82 20.02 30.87
C GLN A 14 8.24 20.82 29.69
N LEU A 15 8.78 22.02 29.43
CA LEU A 15 8.39 22.85 28.29
C LEU A 15 8.64 22.13 26.95
N LEU A 16 9.79 21.46 26.82
CA LEU A 16 10.13 20.71 25.61
C LEU A 16 9.16 19.56 25.37
N LYS A 17 8.86 18.78 26.42
CA LYS A 17 7.89 17.68 26.37
C LYS A 17 6.50 18.17 25.96
N PHE A 18 6.05 19.30 26.50
CA PHE A 18 4.78 19.91 26.14
C PHE A 18 4.71 20.26 24.66
N HIS A 19 5.72 20.93 24.12
CA HIS A 19 5.75 21.30 22.71
C HIS A 19 5.85 20.09 21.78
N ILE A 20 6.65 19.07 22.13
CA ILE A 20 6.75 17.83 21.36
C ILE A 20 5.40 17.11 21.34
N ALA A 21 4.74 16.96 22.49
CA ALA A 21 3.43 16.34 22.58
C ALA A 21 2.39 17.10 21.73
N GLY A 22 2.38 18.44 21.80
CA GLY A 22 1.51 19.26 20.97
C GLY A 22 1.80 19.15 19.47
N ALA A 23 3.07 19.03 19.08
CA ALA A 23 3.44 18.79 17.69
C ALA A 23 2.99 17.41 17.21
N GLN A 24 3.20 16.36 18.00
CA GLN A 24 2.74 15.00 17.70
C GLN A 24 1.22 14.93 17.56
N GLN A 25 0.49 15.61 18.45
CA GLN A 25 -0.96 15.67 18.38
C GLN A 25 -1.43 16.35 17.09
N ARG A 26 -0.86 17.51 16.73
CA ARG A 26 -1.17 18.19 15.45
C ARG A 26 -0.86 17.31 14.24
N MET A 27 0.25 16.58 14.25
CA MET A 27 0.60 15.65 13.18
C MET A 27 -0.43 14.52 13.07
N LYS A 28 -0.87 13.95 14.20
CA LYS A 28 -1.90 12.91 14.26
C LYS A 28 -3.24 13.43 13.74
N ASP A 29 -3.66 14.60 14.19
CA ASP A 29 -4.92 15.21 13.78
C ASP A 29 -4.93 15.51 12.28
N MET A 30 -3.83 16.05 11.74
CA MET A 30 -3.70 16.32 10.30
C MET A 30 -3.64 15.04 9.47
N ALA A 31 -2.95 14.00 9.94
CA ALA A 31 -2.92 12.70 9.25
C ALA A 31 -4.30 12.03 9.25
N ASN A 32 -5.01 12.09 10.37
CA ASN A 32 -6.31 11.43 10.55
C ASN A 32 -7.48 12.22 9.96
N LYS A 33 -7.31 13.51 9.67
CA LYS A 33 -8.36 14.40 9.14
C LYS A 33 -9.10 13.85 7.92
N HIS A 34 -8.42 13.07 7.08
CA HIS A 34 -9.00 12.47 5.87
C HIS A 34 -9.17 10.95 5.95
N ILE A 35 -8.81 10.35 7.08
CA ILE A 35 -9.11 8.94 7.35
C ILE A 35 -10.59 8.86 7.66
N THR A 36 -11.32 8.11 6.82
CA THR A 36 -12.76 7.89 6.96
C THR A 36 -12.97 6.43 7.29
N ASP A 37 -13.75 6.16 8.32
CA ASP A 37 -14.18 4.80 8.63
C ASP A 37 -15.13 4.33 7.54
N ARG A 38 -14.79 3.18 6.96
CA ARG A 38 -15.55 2.56 5.87
C ARG A 38 -15.89 1.15 6.31
N TYR A 39 -17.15 0.78 6.09
CA TYR A 39 -17.65 -0.54 6.42
C TYR A 39 -18.34 -1.11 5.19
N PHE A 40 -18.12 -2.40 4.95
CA PHE A 40 -18.74 -3.14 3.86
C PHE A 40 -19.27 -4.46 4.40
N GLU A 41 -20.32 -4.96 3.76
CA GLU A 41 -20.92 -6.24 4.12
C GLU A 41 -20.49 -7.33 3.15
N VAL A 42 -20.61 -8.58 3.60
CA VAL A 42 -20.40 -9.74 2.73
C VAL A 42 -21.52 -9.76 1.69
N GLY A 43 -21.15 -9.89 0.41
CA GLY A 43 -22.07 -9.78 -0.72
C GLY A 43 -22.11 -8.39 -1.37
N ASP A 44 -21.50 -7.36 -0.77
CA ASP A 44 -21.37 -6.05 -1.41
C ASP A 44 -20.49 -6.14 -2.66
N TRP A 45 -20.90 -5.42 -3.70
CA TRP A 45 -20.06 -5.17 -4.86
C TRP A 45 -19.18 -3.95 -4.61
N ILE A 46 -17.88 -4.10 -4.84
CA ILE A 46 -16.91 -3.05 -4.57
C ILE A 46 -15.89 -2.91 -5.70
N TYR A 47 -15.47 -1.67 -5.92
CA TYR A 47 -14.35 -1.33 -6.78
C TYR A 47 -13.02 -1.42 -6.05
N LEU A 48 -12.04 -2.03 -6.70
CA LEU A 48 -10.68 -2.14 -6.19
C LEU A 48 -9.80 -1.00 -6.71
N LYS A 49 -9.25 -0.20 -5.79
CA LYS A 49 -8.27 0.84 -6.06
C LYS A 49 -6.90 0.22 -6.31
N LEU A 50 -6.39 0.35 -7.53
CA LEU A 50 -5.01 0.03 -7.88
C LEU A 50 -4.26 1.32 -8.22
N GLN A 51 -2.95 1.34 -7.97
CA GLN A 51 -2.05 2.40 -8.41
C GLN A 51 -1.21 1.85 -9.56
N PRO A 52 -1.62 2.05 -10.83
CA PRO A 52 -0.94 1.47 -11.98
C PRO A 52 0.51 1.95 -12.11
N TYR A 53 0.81 3.19 -11.68
CA TYR A 53 2.13 3.79 -11.83
C TYR A 53 3.22 3.26 -10.88
N ILE A 54 2.83 2.66 -9.74
CA ILE A 54 3.76 2.00 -8.79
C ILE A 54 3.79 0.50 -9.06
N LYS A 55 2.66 -0.04 -9.53
CA LYS A 55 2.49 -1.44 -9.89
C LYS A 55 2.54 -1.57 -11.41
N ILE A 56 3.76 -1.51 -11.95
CA ILE A 56 4.09 -1.88 -13.35
C ILE A 56 3.45 -3.25 -13.69
N SER A 57 3.28 -4.05 -12.65
CA SER A 57 2.65 -5.35 -12.61
C SER A 57 1.13 -5.40 -12.83
N VAL A 58 0.47 -4.32 -13.26
CA VAL A 58 -1.01 -4.26 -13.35
C VAL A 58 -1.48 -3.77 -14.70
N ALA A 59 -0.69 -2.99 -15.44
CA ALA A 59 -1.04 -2.50 -16.77
C ALA A 59 0.12 -1.73 -17.37
N ILE A 60 0.40 -1.93 -18.67
CA ILE A 60 1.06 -0.88 -19.44
C ILE A 60 0.06 -0.19 -20.35
N ARG A 61 -0.21 1.05 -19.98
CA ARG A 61 -1.01 1.99 -20.75
C ARG A 61 -0.06 3.08 -21.24
N PRO A 62 -0.28 3.59 -22.47
CA PRO A 62 0.52 4.70 -22.99
C PRO A 62 0.46 5.93 -22.07
N PHE A 63 -0.64 6.10 -21.32
CA PHE A 63 -0.85 7.21 -20.38
C PHE A 63 -1.24 6.73 -18.98
N ASN A 64 -0.26 6.33 -18.17
CA ASN A 64 -0.49 5.85 -16.79
C ASN A 64 -1.18 6.88 -15.88
N LYS A 65 -0.99 8.18 -16.13
CA LYS A 65 -1.63 9.26 -15.36
C LYS A 65 -3.14 9.38 -15.64
N LEU A 66 -3.59 8.98 -16.83
CA LEU A 66 -4.98 9.03 -17.26
C LEU A 66 -5.70 7.67 -17.10
N ALA A 67 -4.98 6.65 -16.65
CA ALA A 67 -5.53 5.32 -16.46
C ALA A 67 -6.61 5.30 -15.36
N ALA A 68 -7.60 4.41 -15.53
CA ALA A 68 -8.56 4.12 -14.49
C ALA A 68 -7.83 3.67 -13.21
N LYS A 69 -8.20 4.29 -12.08
CA LYS A 69 -7.64 4.01 -10.75
C LYS A 69 -8.39 2.88 -10.03
N TYR A 70 -9.65 2.69 -10.39
CA TYR A 70 -10.55 1.71 -9.80
C TYR A 70 -10.90 0.67 -10.86
N PHE A 71 -10.82 -0.61 -10.49
CA PHE A 71 -11.04 -1.75 -11.38
C PHE A 71 -12.11 -2.66 -10.80
N GLY A 72 -12.95 -3.18 -11.71
CA GLY A 72 -14.00 -4.18 -11.51
C GLY A 72 -15.01 -3.90 -10.38
N PRO A 73 -16.29 -4.24 -10.53
CA PRO A 73 -17.04 -4.68 -9.36
C PRO A 73 -16.53 -6.09 -8.97
N TYR A 74 -15.99 -6.23 -7.77
CA TYR A 74 -15.66 -7.51 -7.15
C TYR A 74 -16.60 -7.74 -5.97
N LEU A 75 -16.95 -9.00 -5.72
CA LEU A 75 -17.82 -9.36 -4.61
C LEU A 75 -16.98 -9.60 -3.34
N ILE A 76 -17.43 -9.07 -2.21
CA ILE A 76 -16.85 -9.39 -0.90
C ILE A 76 -17.33 -10.77 -0.47
N VAL A 77 -16.39 -11.70 -0.33
CA VAL A 77 -16.66 -13.08 0.08
C VAL A 77 -16.66 -13.22 1.59
N GLU A 78 -15.74 -12.53 2.27
CA GLU A 78 -15.57 -12.65 3.72
C GLU A 78 -14.97 -11.38 4.30
N ARG A 79 -15.35 -11.06 5.54
CA ARG A 79 -14.68 -10.05 6.36
C ARG A 79 -13.70 -10.75 7.30
N ILE A 80 -12.40 -10.60 7.03
CA ILE A 80 -11.32 -11.25 7.80
C ILE A 80 -11.04 -10.49 9.10
N GLY A 81 -11.22 -9.17 9.08
CA GLY A 81 -11.09 -8.33 10.28
C GLY A 81 -11.80 -7.00 10.09
N ASP A 82 -11.70 -6.11 11.07
CA ASP A 82 -12.46 -4.87 11.07
C ASP A 82 -12.23 -4.02 9.82
N VAL A 83 -10.99 -4.04 9.32
CA VAL A 83 -10.49 -3.19 8.25
C VAL A 83 -10.04 -4.00 7.02
N THR A 84 -10.28 -5.31 6.99
CA THR A 84 -9.70 -6.22 6.00
C THR A 84 -10.74 -7.19 5.46
N TYR A 85 -10.86 -7.24 4.14
CA TYR A 85 -11.88 -7.99 3.42
C TYR A 85 -11.25 -8.91 2.37
N ARG A 86 -11.85 -10.08 2.15
CA ARG A 86 -11.50 -11.01 1.07
C ARG A 86 -12.43 -10.81 -0.10
N LEU A 87 -11.87 -10.55 -1.27
CA LEU A 87 -12.61 -10.37 -2.51
C LEU A 87 -12.62 -11.66 -3.35
N LEU A 88 -13.67 -11.82 -4.14
CA LEU A 88 -13.72 -12.81 -5.21
C LEU A 88 -12.98 -12.25 -6.43
N LEU A 89 -11.68 -12.54 -6.52
CA LEU A 89 -10.86 -12.19 -7.68
C LEU A 89 -10.80 -13.39 -8.65
N PRO A 90 -10.79 -13.14 -9.98
CA PRO A 90 -10.51 -14.19 -10.96
C PRO A 90 -9.07 -14.68 -10.81
N ILE A 91 -8.83 -15.94 -11.17
CA ILE A 91 -7.55 -16.64 -10.93
C ILE A 91 -6.37 -15.98 -11.65
N ASP A 92 -6.67 -15.26 -12.73
CA ASP A 92 -5.67 -14.64 -13.58
C ASP A 92 -5.11 -13.33 -13.01
N VAL A 93 -5.70 -12.82 -11.94
CA VAL A 93 -5.25 -11.61 -11.26
C VAL A 93 -4.22 -11.99 -10.20
N LEU A 94 -2.95 -11.63 -10.42
CA LEU A 94 -1.82 -11.87 -9.50
C LEU A 94 -1.85 -11.00 -8.21
N ILE A 95 -3.03 -10.56 -7.79
CA ILE A 95 -3.23 -9.72 -6.61
C ILE A 95 -3.80 -10.61 -5.51
N HIS A 96 -3.24 -10.50 -4.30
CA HIS A 96 -3.76 -11.23 -3.16
C HIS A 96 -5.23 -10.82 -2.88
N PRO A 97 -6.15 -11.78 -2.65
CA PRO A 97 -7.59 -11.50 -2.52
C PRO A 97 -7.96 -10.76 -1.22
N THR A 98 -7.09 -10.82 -0.21
CA THR A 98 -7.26 -10.10 1.05
C THR A 98 -6.70 -8.68 0.97
N LEU A 99 -7.55 -7.68 1.15
CA LEU A 99 -7.22 -6.27 0.96
C LEU A 99 -7.79 -5.38 2.07
N HIS A 100 -7.09 -4.27 2.31
CA HIS A 100 -7.45 -3.30 3.32
C HIS A 100 -8.56 -2.35 2.83
N VAL A 101 -9.45 -1.91 3.73
CA VAL A 101 -10.65 -1.11 3.44
C VAL A 101 -10.37 0.19 2.66
N SER A 102 -9.19 0.78 2.85
CA SER A 102 -8.77 2.01 2.17
C SER A 102 -8.55 1.85 0.67
N GLN A 103 -8.40 0.60 0.21
CA GLN A 103 -8.28 0.24 -1.19
C GLN A 103 -9.63 -0.09 -1.83
N LEU A 104 -10.71 -0.10 -1.06
CA LEU A 104 -12.03 -0.47 -1.53
C LEU A 104 -12.92 0.77 -1.67
N LYS A 105 -13.82 0.73 -2.65
CA LYS A 105 -14.85 1.75 -2.88
C LYS A 105 -16.17 1.05 -3.21
N ARG A 106 -17.27 1.41 -2.53
CA ARG A 106 -18.58 0.82 -2.79
C ARG A 106 -18.99 0.98 -4.26
N CYS A 107 -19.52 -0.08 -4.86
CA CYS A 107 -20.18 -0.05 -6.14
C CYS A 107 -21.70 0.05 -5.88
N LEU A 108 -22.36 1.09 -6.40
CA LEU A 108 -23.81 1.26 -6.23
C LEU A 108 -24.59 0.52 -7.32
N GLU A 109 -24.04 0.46 -8.52
CA GLU A 109 -24.64 -0.19 -9.68
C GLU A 109 -23.57 -1.05 -10.33
N VAL A 110 -23.87 -2.34 -10.50
CA VAL A 110 -22.95 -3.29 -11.12
C VAL A 110 -23.00 -3.08 -12.64
N PRO A 111 -21.93 -2.56 -13.28
CA PRO A 111 -21.90 -2.44 -14.73
C PRO A 111 -21.88 -3.83 -15.37
N THR A 112 -22.53 -3.96 -16.53
CA THR A 112 -22.48 -5.16 -17.38
C THR A 112 -21.07 -5.47 -17.89
N THR A 113 -20.20 -4.45 -18.00
CA THR A 113 -18.81 -4.60 -18.44
C THR A 113 -17.85 -4.44 -17.27
N ILE A 114 -17.12 -5.51 -16.95
CA ILE A 114 -16.15 -5.52 -15.86
C ILE A 114 -14.77 -5.12 -16.40
N ASN A 115 -14.29 -3.96 -15.98
CA ASN A 115 -12.94 -3.51 -16.28
C ASN A 115 -11.94 -4.17 -15.32
N HIS A 116 -11.39 -5.32 -15.72
CA HIS A 116 -10.32 -5.98 -14.99
C HIS A 116 -8.98 -5.23 -15.15
N PRO A 117 -8.09 -5.28 -14.14
CA PRO A 117 -6.71 -4.87 -14.35
C PRO A 117 -6.08 -5.73 -15.46
N PRO A 118 -5.25 -5.13 -16.33
CA PRO A 118 -4.48 -5.91 -17.30
C PRO A 118 -3.66 -7.01 -16.64
N PHE A 119 -3.69 -8.16 -17.31
CA PHE A 119 -3.02 -9.37 -16.91
C PHE A 119 -1.51 -9.16 -17.02
N LEU A 120 -0.77 -9.52 -15.98
CA LEU A 120 0.63 -9.85 -16.17
C LEU A 120 0.75 -11.33 -16.45
N HIS A 121 1.09 -11.66 -17.68
CA HIS A 121 1.70 -12.95 -17.95
C HIS A 121 3.15 -12.93 -17.41
N LEU A 122 3.68 -14.03 -16.85
CA LEU A 122 5.11 -14.06 -16.45
C LEU A 122 6.07 -13.88 -17.64
N SER A 123 5.60 -14.11 -18.88
CA SER A 123 6.33 -13.76 -20.10
C SER A 123 6.00 -12.36 -20.64
N SER A 124 5.26 -11.57 -19.87
CA SER A 124 5.04 -10.16 -20.17
C SER A 124 6.39 -9.44 -20.07
N PRO A 125 6.73 -8.49 -20.96
CA PRO A 125 7.97 -7.71 -20.91
C PRO A 125 8.18 -6.90 -19.61
N TYR A 126 7.27 -7.05 -18.64
CA TYR A 126 7.17 -6.33 -17.38
C TYR A 126 7.48 -7.21 -16.17
N CYS A 127 7.49 -8.53 -16.37
CA CYS A 127 8.28 -9.45 -15.56
C CYS A 127 9.61 -9.59 -16.32
N SER A 128 10.51 -8.61 -16.17
CA SER A 128 11.84 -8.71 -16.74
C SER A 128 12.57 -9.85 -16.04
N LEU A 129 12.43 -11.06 -16.58
CA LEU A 129 13.42 -12.09 -16.37
C LEU A 129 14.73 -11.53 -16.92
N PRO A 130 15.82 -11.56 -16.15
CA PRO A 130 17.10 -11.08 -16.65
C PRO A 130 17.41 -11.80 -17.96
N GLU A 131 17.70 -11.06 -19.04
CA GLU A 131 18.04 -11.67 -20.34
C GLU A 131 19.22 -12.62 -20.16
N SER A 132 20.21 -12.16 -19.38
CA SER A 132 21.29 -12.99 -18.86
C SER A 132 21.85 -12.40 -17.56
N ILE A 133 22.49 -13.27 -16.79
CA ILE A 133 23.28 -12.89 -15.63
C ILE A 133 24.71 -12.71 -16.10
N LEU A 134 25.21 -11.47 -16.09
CA LEU A 134 26.56 -11.13 -16.54
C LEU A 134 27.60 -11.45 -15.47
N GLU A 135 27.29 -11.20 -14.20
CA GLU A 135 28.23 -11.36 -13.10
C GLU A 135 27.51 -11.75 -11.80
N ARG A 136 28.18 -12.53 -10.96
CA ARG A 136 27.72 -12.85 -9.61
C ARG A 136 28.78 -12.46 -8.59
N ARG A 137 28.41 -11.70 -7.56
CA ARG A 137 29.30 -11.30 -6.47
C ARG A 137 28.68 -11.63 -5.12
N MET A 138 29.48 -12.21 -4.23
CA MET A 138 29.07 -12.47 -2.85
C MET A 138 29.31 -11.22 -2.00
N VAL A 139 28.27 -10.73 -1.32
CA VAL A 139 28.34 -9.56 -0.44
C VAL A 139 27.79 -9.94 0.94
N LYS A 140 28.52 -9.59 2.00
CA LYS A 140 28.03 -9.77 3.37
C LYS A 140 27.09 -8.62 3.73
N LYS A 141 25.79 -8.88 3.87
CA LYS A 141 24.78 -7.93 4.35
C LYS A 141 24.08 -8.49 5.59
N HIS A 142 23.95 -7.69 6.64
CA HIS A 142 23.26 -8.09 7.89
C HIS A 142 23.68 -9.48 8.40
N ASN A 143 25.00 -9.71 8.45
CA ASN A 143 25.62 -10.98 8.87
C ASN A 143 25.25 -12.23 8.05
N LYS A 144 24.64 -12.06 6.87
CA LYS A 144 24.36 -13.13 5.88
C LYS A 144 25.14 -12.85 4.60
N VAL A 145 25.62 -13.90 3.93
CA VAL A 145 26.24 -13.79 2.61
C VAL A 145 25.14 -13.85 1.56
N VAL A 146 25.00 -12.81 0.74
CA VAL A 146 23.96 -12.70 -0.29
C VAL A 146 24.65 -12.60 -1.66
N CYS A 147 24.14 -13.34 -2.64
CA CYS A 147 24.60 -13.26 -4.03
C CYS A 147 23.96 -12.04 -4.71
N TRP A 148 24.77 -11.05 -5.03
CA TRP A 148 24.42 -9.97 -5.94
C TRP A 148 24.67 -10.43 -7.36
N VAL A 149 23.79 -10.02 -8.26
CA VAL A 149 23.82 -10.45 -9.65
C VAL A 149 23.72 -9.23 -10.55
N LEU A 150 24.67 -9.09 -11.47
CA LEU A 150 24.61 -8.10 -12.54
C LEU A 150 23.74 -8.67 -13.67
N VAL A 151 22.66 -7.97 -13.98
CA VAL A 151 21.66 -8.37 -14.97
C VAL A 151 21.89 -7.55 -16.25
N LYS A 152 21.82 -8.21 -17.41
CA LYS A 152 21.77 -7.56 -18.73
C LYS A 152 20.37 -7.03 -19.02
#